data_AF-A0A7Y5CTY5-F1
#
_entry.id   AF-A0A7Y5CTY5-F1
#
_cell.length_a   1.000
_cell.length_b   1.000
_cell.length_c   1.000
_cell.angle_alpha   90.00
_cell.angle_beta   90.00
_cell.angle_gamma   90.00
#
_symmetry.space_group_name_H-M   'P 1'
#
loop_
_entity.id
_entity.type
_entity.pdbx_description
1 polymer ?
#
loop_
_entity_poly.entity_id
_entity_poly.type
_entity_poly.pdbx_seq_one_letter_code
_entity_poly.pdbx_strand_id
1 'polypeptide(L)'
;MQPASQSSRAVYSATRQNGWSRDFSVPGVVDGPIYAMTSDGANLYVGGQFSVAGGVAANNIAKWDGKKWHALGEGPDNGVNATVHAMSFIDGKLFAGGLFVQAGTKRVNALTYFDGKNWNPVSDGGENGVRKIDVFTNGDTLISSGFVYAMSIHRRSIVIGGYFHLVGKQKTNGIAAWNLDTQQWETFNGGLASAIPNDLVYAYAFAANGDDLYAGGKFHSAGGVAARNLAKWNGTSWSAVGGGANNWVRGMEVDATGNLYIVGMFDSTGTVRAHGVAKWNKTAWETFGDVYFTPDGTGPPQIKTLCLMNNNLYVGGYFENINDAPAWSIAKWDGAKWSTVGEALGFPGRPWPGGVNAVQAIGNRLYVGGDFSKAGDMFLGSVAYWEDASSRWNKLSEGLAEKGIIGNGISALAGSGNAIYAGGSFSIAGSTFAKSIAKWNGSDWETLGTAAENGITG
;
A
#
# COMPACT_ATOMS: atom_id res chain seq x y z
N MET A 1 -21.48 5.85 13.73
CA MET A 1 -20.62 6.65 12.83
C MET A 1 -19.71 5.65 12.12
N GLN A 2 -19.59 5.72 10.79
CA GLN A 2 -18.99 4.64 9.97
C GLN A 2 -17.51 4.90 9.61
N PRO A 3 -16.75 3.85 9.22
CA PRO A 3 -15.31 3.91 8.95
C PRO A 3 -14.94 3.94 7.44
N ALA A 4 -13.68 4.21 7.14
CA ALA A 4 -13.01 4.03 5.83
C ALA A 4 -11.48 4.00 6.02
N SER A 5 -10.60 3.55 5.10
CA SER A 5 -10.61 2.37 4.18
C SER A 5 -9.17 2.21 3.61
N GLN A 6 -8.60 1.00 3.45
CA GLN A 6 -7.15 0.76 3.16
C GLN A 6 -6.83 0.34 1.69
N SER A 7 -5.56 0.42 1.25
CA SER A 7 -4.92 -0.31 0.09
C SER A 7 -3.36 -0.10 0.05
N SER A 8 -2.55 -0.90 -0.68
CA SER A 8 -1.06 -1.02 -0.45
C SER A 8 -0.17 -1.60 -1.60
N ARG A 9 1.17 -1.79 -1.37
CA ARG A 9 2.28 -2.51 -2.13
C ARG A 9 3.29 -1.65 -2.95
N ALA A 10 4.49 -2.08 -3.44
CA ALA A 10 5.61 -3.05 -3.14
C ALA A 10 6.68 -2.95 -4.31
N VAL A 11 7.85 -3.61 -4.48
CA VAL A 11 8.61 -4.77 -3.91
C VAL A 11 10.13 -4.38 -3.70
N TYR A 12 11.29 -5.05 -3.97
CA TYR A 12 11.79 -6.35 -4.53
C TYR A 12 13.22 -6.72 -3.98
N SER A 13 14.11 -7.49 -4.68
CA SER A 13 15.34 -8.13 -4.07
C SER A 13 16.45 -8.71 -5.02
N ALA A 14 17.77 -8.57 -4.72
CA ALA A 14 18.96 -9.41 -5.13
C ALA A 14 20.33 -8.81 -4.64
N THR A 15 21.50 -9.47 -4.41
CA THR A 15 21.99 -10.89 -4.39
C THR A 15 23.11 -11.10 -3.32
N ARG A 16 23.65 -12.32 -3.11
CA ARG A 16 24.57 -12.69 -1.98
C ARG A 16 26.08 -12.73 -2.32
N GLN A 17 26.96 -12.51 -1.32
CA GLN A 17 27.93 -13.53 -0.87
C GLN A 17 28.56 -13.26 0.53
N ASN A 18 29.09 -14.34 1.13
CA ASN A 18 30.12 -14.45 2.19
C ASN A 18 29.89 -13.84 3.61
N GLY A 19 29.84 -14.74 4.60
CA GLY A 19 31.04 -14.86 5.45
C GLY A 19 30.90 -14.91 6.97
N TRP A 20 29.77 -14.54 7.57
CA TRP A 20 29.61 -14.53 9.04
C TRP A 20 28.36 -15.29 9.50
N SER A 21 28.37 -15.72 10.77
CA SER A 21 27.35 -16.57 11.36
C SER A 21 25.97 -15.92 11.39
N ARG A 22 24.95 -16.74 11.17
CA ARG A 22 23.58 -16.43 11.62
C ARG A 22 23.54 -16.41 13.16
N ASP A 23 22.44 -15.89 13.69
CA ASP A 23 22.08 -16.00 15.10
C ASP A 23 22.98 -15.23 16.08
N PHE A 24 23.12 -13.93 15.81
CA PHE A 24 22.66 -12.97 16.81
C PHE A 24 21.25 -12.53 16.43
N SER A 25 20.26 -12.91 17.24
CA SER A 25 18.86 -12.53 17.10
C SER A 25 18.67 -11.07 17.57
N VAL A 26 19.19 -10.13 16.78
CA VAL A 26 19.18 -8.70 17.14
C VAL A 26 17.72 -8.23 17.32
N PRO A 27 17.35 -7.61 18.46
CA PRO A 27 15.94 -7.36 18.78
C PRO A 27 15.27 -6.29 17.93
N GLY A 28 13.94 -6.39 17.78
CA GLY A 28 13.12 -5.48 16.98
C GLY A 28 13.39 -5.46 15.47
N VAL A 29 14.26 -6.35 14.99
CA VAL A 29 14.63 -6.53 13.58
C VAL A 29 13.61 -7.43 12.90
N VAL A 30 13.03 -6.97 11.78
CA VAL A 30 12.35 -7.85 10.83
C VAL A 30 13.33 -8.17 9.70
N ASP A 31 13.56 -9.45 9.40
CA ASP A 31 14.70 -9.87 8.56
C ASP A 31 14.53 -9.60 7.06
N GLY A 32 13.36 -9.11 6.62
CA GLY A 32 13.09 -8.67 5.25
C GLY A 32 11.98 -7.62 5.16
N PRO A 33 11.70 -7.09 3.94
CA PRO A 33 10.88 -5.90 3.75
C PRO A 33 9.40 -6.11 4.10
N ILE A 34 8.77 -5.04 4.62
CA ILE A 34 7.34 -4.99 4.96
C ILE A 34 6.58 -4.22 3.88
N TYR A 35 5.43 -4.77 3.45
CA TYR A 35 4.59 -4.22 2.38
C TYR A 35 3.15 -3.90 2.81
N ALA A 36 2.74 -4.40 3.99
CA ALA A 36 1.44 -4.10 4.59
C ALA A 36 1.58 -3.95 6.11
N MET A 37 0.79 -3.03 6.68
CA MET A 37 0.60 -2.88 8.12
C MET A 37 -0.89 -2.63 8.39
N THR A 38 -1.42 -3.17 9.48
CA THR A 38 -2.77 -2.87 9.98
C THR A 38 -2.82 -3.08 11.49
N SER A 39 -3.88 -2.66 12.18
CA SER A 39 -3.95 -2.74 13.65
C SER A 39 -5.36 -3.04 14.15
N ASP A 40 -5.46 -3.65 15.34
CA ASP A 40 -6.72 -3.83 16.07
C ASP A 40 -6.96 -2.75 17.15
N GLY A 41 -6.16 -1.67 17.11
CA GLY A 41 -6.17 -0.59 18.09
C GLY A 41 -5.25 -0.83 19.30
N ALA A 42 -5.02 -2.08 19.71
CA ALA A 42 -4.09 -2.45 20.79
C ALA A 42 -2.78 -3.06 20.26
N ASN A 43 -2.84 -3.76 19.12
CA ASN A 43 -1.75 -4.52 18.53
C ASN A 43 -1.52 -4.07 17.08
N LEU A 44 -0.25 -4.07 16.67
CA LEU A 44 0.16 -3.86 15.27
C LEU A 44 0.39 -5.22 14.60
N TYR A 45 -0.09 -5.37 13.37
CA TYR A 45 0.18 -6.52 12.51
C TYR A 45 1.00 -6.06 11.30
N VAL A 46 2.07 -6.78 10.99
CA VAL A 46 2.96 -6.49 9.85
C VAL A 46 3.00 -7.67 8.89
N GLY A 47 3.01 -7.37 7.59
CA GLY A 47 3.03 -8.36 6.51
C GLY A 47 4.02 -7.96 5.43
N GLY A 48 4.81 -8.90 4.95
CA GLY A 48 5.91 -8.61 4.02
C GLY A 48 6.56 -9.87 3.45
N GLN A 49 7.86 -9.79 3.20
CA GLN A 49 8.71 -10.91 2.78
C GLN A 49 9.81 -11.14 3.82
N PHE A 50 9.52 -11.91 4.86
CA PHE A 50 10.40 -12.11 6.02
C PHE A 50 10.17 -13.48 6.68
N SER A 51 11.11 -13.93 7.51
CA SER A 51 11.05 -15.19 8.28
C SER A 51 11.22 -15.00 9.80
N VAL A 52 11.69 -13.83 10.24
CA VAL A 52 11.94 -13.48 11.64
C VAL A 52 11.47 -12.06 11.93
N ALA A 53 10.80 -11.87 13.07
CA ALA A 53 10.42 -10.57 13.62
C ALA A 53 10.85 -10.47 15.08
N GLY A 54 11.78 -9.56 15.39
CA GLY A 54 12.34 -9.37 16.74
C GLY A 54 13.09 -10.58 17.29
N GLY A 55 13.57 -11.47 16.43
CA GLY A 55 14.15 -12.77 16.80
C GLY A 55 13.12 -13.89 17.02
N VAL A 56 11.82 -13.59 17.00
CA VAL A 56 10.76 -14.60 16.93
C VAL A 56 10.63 -15.09 15.48
N ALA A 57 10.69 -16.39 15.26
CA ALA A 57 10.43 -16.97 13.94
C ALA A 57 8.94 -16.75 13.57
N ALA A 58 8.69 -16.06 12.45
CA ALA A 58 7.36 -15.68 11.99
C ALA A 58 7.36 -15.56 10.46
N ASN A 59 6.69 -16.48 9.76
CA ASN A 59 6.73 -16.57 8.30
C ASN A 59 5.85 -15.51 7.63
N ASN A 60 6.48 -14.44 7.11
CA ASN A 60 5.92 -13.35 6.31
C ASN A 60 4.82 -12.49 6.96
N ILE A 61 4.40 -12.81 8.19
CA ILE A 61 3.38 -12.10 8.95
C ILE A 61 3.64 -12.24 10.46
N ALA A 62 3.55 -11.14 11.20
CA ALA A 62 3.86 -11.09 12.63
C ALA A 62 2.98 -10.05 13.36
N LYS A 63 2.81 -10.26 14.68
CA LYS A 63 2.05 -9.39 15.58
C LYS A 63 2.99 -8.74 16.60
N TRP A 64 2.83 -7.44 16.83
CA TRP A 64 3.43 -6.69 17.93
C TRP A 64 2.34 -6.29 18.93
N ASP A 65 2.48 -6.70 20.20
CA ASP A 65 1.45 -6.49 21.25
C ASP A 65 1.64 -5.23 22.12
N GLY A 66 2.55 -4.34 21.70
CA GLY A 66 2.99 -3.19 22.50
C GLY A 66 4.22 -3.46 23.36
N LYS A 67 4.64 -4.73 23.52
CA LYS A 67 5.81 -5.13 24.34
C LYS A 67 6.74 -6.11 23.62
N LYS A 68 6.21 -7.05 22.85
CA LYS A 68 6.98 -8.06 22.12
C LYS A 68 6.34 -8.50 20.82
N TRP A 69 7.15 -9.15 19.98
CA TRP A 69 6.69 -9.86 18.80
C TRP A 69 6.07 -11.22 19.15
N HIS A 70 5.10 -11.61 18.33
CA HIS A 70 4.46 -12.91 18.35
C HIS A 70 4.34 -13.43 16.91
N ALA A 71 4.62 -14.72 16.76
CA ALA A 71 4.16 -15.51 15.63
C ALA A 71 2.64 -15.54 15.55
N LEU A 72 2.09 -15.81 14.37
CA LEU A 72 0.68 -16.16 14.19
C LEU A 72 0.61 -17.66 13.85
N GLY A 73 0.50 -18.49 14.89
CA GLY A 73 0.67 -19.95 14.80
C GLY A 73 1.93 -20.43 15.52
N GLU A 74 2.20 -21.73 15.46
CA GLU A 74 3.26 -22.40 16.23
C GLU A 74 4.23 -23.16 15.31
N GLY A 75 5.49 -23.30 15.74
CA GLY A 75 6.50 -24.09 15.00
C GLY A 75 6.72 -23.60 13.56
N PRO A 76 6.73 -24.49 12.55
CA PRO A 76 6.86 -24.09 11.14
C PRO A 76 5.59 -23.43 10.58
N ASP A 77 4.45 -23.58 11.26
CA ASP A 77 3.12 -23.10 10.85
C ASP A 77 2.79 -21.68 11.37
N ASN A 78 3.84 -20.95 11.77
CA ASN A 78 3.86 -19.62 12.40
C ASN A 78 3.49 -18.42 11.49
N GLY A 79 2.83 -18.64 10.34
CA GLY A 79 2.51 -17.60 9.37
C GLY A 79 2.07 -18.14 8.01
N VAL A 80 2.51 -17.49 6.92
CA VAL A 80 2.17 -17.85 5.53
C VAL A 80 3.41 -18.07 4.68
N ASN A 81 3.33 -18.93 3.64
CA ASN A 81 4.52 -19.41 2.93
C ASN A 81 5.10 -18.50 1.83
N ALA A 82 4.54 -17.32 1.60
CA ALA A 82 5.08 -16.33 0.65
C ALA A 82 4.57 -14.91 0.97
N THR A 83 5.07 -13.92 0.22
CA THR A 83 4.95 -12.49 0.51
C THR A 83 3.52 -12.00 0.77
N VAL A 84 3.27 -11.49 1.97
CA VAL A 84 2.07 -10.71 2.34
C VAL A 84 2.22 -9.27 1.86
N HIS A 85 1.11 -8.69 1.44
CA HIS A 85 1.11 -7.51 0.57
C HIS A 85 -0.07 -6.56 0.80
N ALA A 86 -1.20 -7.08 1.27
CA ALA A 86 -2.33 -6.28 1.74
C ALA A 86 -2.93 -6.97 2.98
N MET A 87 -3.40 -6.20 3.95
CA MET A 87 -4.02 -6.71 5.16
C MET A 87 -5.12 -5.77 5.64
N SER A 88 -6.10 -6.32 6.36
CA SER A 88 -7.13 -5.54 7.06
C SER A 88 -7.59 -6.30 8.30
N PHE A 89 -7.86 -5.59 9.39
CA PHE A 89 -8.39 -6.18 10.62
C PHE A 89 -9.86 -5.77 10.82
N ILE A 90 -10.74 -6.73 11.08
CA ILE A 90 -12.17 -6.50 11.36
C ILE A 90 -12.76 -7.69 12.12
N ASP A 91 -13.72 -7.43 13.02
CA ASP A 91 -14.47 -8.44 13.77
C ASP A 91 -13.60 -9.54 14.43
N GLY A 92 -12.47 -9.13 15.02
CA GLY A 92 -11.50 -10.01 15.68
C GLY A 92 -10.55 -10.76 14.74
N LYS A 93 -10.68 -10.58 13.41
CA LYS A 93 -9.97 -11.34 12.38
C LYS A 93 -8.97 -10.46 11.63
N LEU A 94 -7.74 -10.95 11.51
CA LEU A 94 -6.74 -10.38 10.60
C LEU A 94 -6.86 -11.07 9.24
N PHE A 95 -7.37 -10.36 8.23
CA PHE A 95 -7.31 -10.82 6.84
C PHE A 95 -5.95 -10.44 6.24
N ALA A 96 -5.34 -11.39 5.52
CA ALA A 96 -4.07 -11.21 4.84
C ALA A 96 -4.18 -11.64 3.38
N GLY A 97 -3.62 -10.83 2.48
CA GLY A 97 -3.61 -11.01 1.03
C GLY A 97 -2.19 -10.95 0.46
N GLY A 98 -1.86 -11.81 -0.51
CA GLY A 98 -0.50 -11.96 -1.01
C GLY A 98 -0.34 -12.85 -2.24
N LEU A 99 0.79 -13.59 -2.28
CA LEU A 99 1.12 -14.59 -3.31
C LEU A 99 1.26 -16.02 -2.72
N PHE A 100 0.85 -16.21 -1.46
CA PHE A 100 1.02 -17.47 -0.72
C PHE A 100 -0.06 -18.51 -1.05
N VAL A 101 0.29 -19.78 -0.84
CA VAL A 101 -0.59 -20.95 -1.05
C VAL A 101 -0.81 -21.78 0.22
N GLN A 102 -0.20 -21.37 1.33
CA GLN A 102 -0.31 -22.02 2.63
C GLN A 102 -0.30 -20.97 3.76
N ALA A 103 -1.14 -21.19 4.77
CA ALA A 103 -1.28 -20.40 5.99
C ALA A 103 -1.39 -21.36 7.18
N GLY A 104 -0.33 -21.43 7.99
CA GLY A 104 -0.07 -22.55 8.88
C GLY A 104 -0.21 -23.91 8.17
N THR A 105 -0.87 -24.87 8.83
CA THR A 105 -1.12 -26.20 8.25
C THR A 105 -2.14 -26.21 7.10
N LYS A 106 -2.82 -25.09 6.82
CA LYS A 106 -3.93 -25.04 5.86
C LYS A 106 -3.46 -24.52 4.50
N ARG A 107 -3.77 -25.29 3.44
CA ARG A 107 -3.71 -24.78 2.07
C ARG A 107 -4.71 -23.64 1.88
N VAL A 108 -4.28 -22.58 1.21
CA VAL A 108 -5.08 -21.41 0.83
C VAL A 108 -4.72 -21.01 -0.61
N ASN A 109 -5.37 -19.99 -1.17
CA ASN A 109 -4.88 -19.34 -2.40
C ASN A 109 -4.98 -17.82 -2.20
N ALA A 110 -3.84 -17.17 -1.97
CA ALA A 110 -3.61 -15.71 -1.88
C ALA A 110 -4.47 -14.86 -0.92
N LEU A 111 -5.47 -15.44 -0.25
CA LEU A 111 -6.26 -14.81 0.81
C LEU A 111 -6.51 -15.81 1.94
N THR A 112 -6.31 -15.35 3.17
CA THR A 112 -6.54 -16.10 4.41
C THR A 112 -6.98 -15.14 5.52
N TYR A 113 -7.50 -15.66 6.62
CA TYR A 113 -7.63 -14.89 7.86
C TYR A 113 -7.12 -15.65 9.08
N PHE A 114 -6.58 -14.94 10.05
CA PHE A 114 -6.28 -15.45 11.39
C PHE A 114 -7.45 -15.10 12.32
N ASP A 115 -7.98 -16.08 13.06
CA ASP A 115 -9.13 -15.91 13.96
C ASP A 115 -8.75 -15.56 15.42
N GLY A 116 -7.46 -15.27 15.66
CA GLY A 116 -6.88 -15.10 17.00
C GLY A 116 -6.18 -16.36 17.52
N LYS A 117 -6.46 -17.54 16.93
CA LYS A 117 -5.81 -18.82 17.26
C LYS A 117 -5.34 -19.61 16.04
N ASN A 118 -6.12 -19.63 14.97
CA ASN A 118 -5.87 -20.44 13.77
C ASN A 118 -5.85 -19.57 12.50
N TRP A 119 -5.02 -19.97 11.54
CA TRP A 119 -5.22 -19.60 10.14
C TRP A 119 -6.46 -20.30 9.57
N ASN A 120 -7.16 -19.63 8.65
CA ASN A 120 -8.34 -20.15 7.98
C ASN A 120 -8.36 -19.75 6.50
N PRO A 121 -8.72 -20.66 5.57
CA PRO A 121 -9.03 -20.27 4.20
C PRO A 121 -10.29 -19.39 4.18
N VAL A 122 -10.31 -18.40 3.29
CA VAL A 122 -11.56 -17.75 2.89
C VAL A 122 -12.24 -18.67 1.86
N SER A 123 -13.36 -19.28 2.22
CA SER A 123 -14.06 -20.27 1.39
C SER A 123 -15.56 -20.28 1.72
N ASP A 124 -16.37 -20.35 0.67
CA ASP A 124 -17.83 -20.50 0.65
C ASP A 124 -18.29 -21.96 0.85
N GLY A 125 -17.41 -22.85 1.32
CA GLY A 125 -17.58 -24.31 1.28
C GLY A 125 -17.24 -24.92 -0.09
N GLY A 126 -16.89 -24.09 -1.08
CA GLY A 126 -16.26 -24.49 -2.34
C GLY A 126 -14.74 -24.43 -2.27
N GLU A 127 -14.11 -24.24 -3.43
CA GLU A 127 -12.66 -24.14 -3.53
C GLU A 127 -12.14 -22.90 -2.78
N ASN A 128 -10.95 -22.99 -2.21
CA ASN A 128 -10.44 -22.00 -1.26
C ASN A 128 -9.81 -20.76 -1.93
N GLY A 129 -10.17 -19.58 -1.45
CA GLY A 129 -9.49 -18.32 -1.74
C GLY A 129 -9.61 -17.83 -3.19
N VAL A 130 -8.53 -17.26 -3.67
CA VAL A 130 -8.44 -16.38 -4.84
C VAL A 130 -7.47 -16.98 -5.86
N ARG A 131 -7.96 -17.27 -7.07
CA ARG A 131 -7.21 -18.05 -8.08
C ARG A 131 -7.15 -17.35 -9.43
N LYS A 132 -6.08 -17.57 -10.18
CA LYS A 132 -5.92 -17.09 -11.57
C LYS A 132 -5.95 -18.24 -12.55
N ILE A 133 -6.32 -17.93 -13.79
CA ILE A 133 -6.21 -18.80 -14.94
C ILE A 133 -5.10 -18.20 -15.81
N ASP A 134 -4.00 -18.92 -15.98
CA ASP A 134 -2.96 -18.59 -16.94
C ASP A 134 -3.27 -19.32 -18.25
N VAL A 135 -3.19 -18.64 -19.39
CA VAL A 135 -3.46 -19.23 -20.72
C VAL A 135 -2.16 -19.21 -21.54
N PHE A 136 -1.72 -20.37 -22.00
CA PHE A 136 -0.48 -20.52 -22.75
C PHE A 136 -0.69 -20.37 -24.27
N THR A 137 0.40 -20.15 -25.00
CA THR A 137 0.37 -19.91 -26.46
C THR A 137 -0.10 -21.10 -27.30
N ASN A 138 -0.11 -22.31 -26.73
CA ASN A 138 -0.68 -23.52 -27.33
C ASN A 138 -2.18 -23.71 -27.02
N GLY A 139 -2.79 -22.84 -26.21
CA GLY A 139 -4.19 -22.93 -25.78
C GLY A 139 -4.41 -23.66 -24.45
N ASP A 140 -3.38 -24.24 -23.83
CA ASP A 140 -3.51 -24.85 -22.51
C ASP A 140 -3.85 -23.81 -21.43
N THR A 141 -4.54 -24.24 -20.37
CA THR A 141 -4.87 -23.38 -19.23
C THR A 141 -4.39 -23.99 -17.91
N LEU A 142 -3.79 -23.16 -17.06
CA LEU A 142 -3.37 -23.53 -15.72
C LEU A 142 -4.14 -22.71 -14.69
N ILE A 143 -4.86 -23.39 -13.79
CA ILE A 143 -5.46 -22.74 -12.61
C ILE A 143 -4.44 -22.77 -11.49
N SER A 144 -4.02 -21.58 -11.05
CA SER A 144 -3.02 -21.37 -9.99
C SER A 144 -3.52 -20.34 -8.97
N SER A 145 -2.78 -20.13 -7.87
CA SER A 145 -3.14 -19.07 -6.91
C SER A 145 -3.05 -17.71 -7.59
N GLY A 146 -4.08 -16.88 -7.38
CA GLY A 146 -4.10 -15.49 -7.83
C GLY A 146 -3.15 -14.63 -6.99
N PHE A 147 -3.15 -13.33 -7.24
CA PHE A 147 -2.37 -12.36 -6.48
C PHE A 147 -3.30 -11.25 -5.97
N VAL A 148 -3.44 -11.13 -4.65
CA VAL A 148 -4.19 -10.02 -4.03
C VAL A 148 -3.25 -8.82 -3.90
N TYR A 149 -3.51 -7.76 -4.66
CA TYR A 149 -2.72 -6.52 -4.65
C TYR A 149 -3.27 -5.48 -3.66
N ALA A 150 -4.59 -5.26 -3.64
CA ALA A 150 -5.24 -4.33 -2.73
C ALA A 150 -6.23 -5.07 -1.83
N MET A 151 -6.39 -4.58 -0.59
CA MET A 151 -7.43 -5.02 0.34
C MET A 151 -8.01 -3.79 1.03
N SER A 152 -9.34 -3.74 1.14
CA SER A 152 -10.08 -2.68 1.81
C SER A 152 -11.30 -3.23 2.55
N ILE A 153 -11.83 -2.45 3.47
CA ILE A 153 -13.11 -2.73 4.13
C ILE A 153 -14.16 -1.81 3.49
N HIS A 154 -15.23 -2.39 2.94
CA HIS A 154 -16.41 -1.64 2.52
C HIS A 154 -17.67 -2.27 3.12
N ARG A 155 -18.54 -1.47 3.74
CA ARG A 155 -19.70 -1.93 4.51
C ARG A 155 -19.33 -3.02 5.53
N ARG A 156 -19.69 -4.29 5.26
CA ARG A 156 -19.31 -5.50 6.02
C ARG A 156 -18.68 -6.58 5.12
N SER A 157 -17.89 -6.12 4.14
CA SER A 157 -17.13 -6.98 3.23
C SER A 157 -15.65 -6.60 3.19
N ILE A 158 -14.79 -7.61 3.09
CA ILE A 158 -13.39 -7.44 2.68
C ILE A 158 -13.35 -7.38 1.17
N VAL A 159 -13.14 -6.18 0.62
CA VAL A 159 -12.92 -5.96 -0.81
C VAL A 159 -11.47 -6.29 -1.14
N ILE A 160 -11.25 -7.13 -2.16
CA ILE A 160 -9.93 -7.46 -2.69
C ILE A 160 -9.80 -7.02 -4.14
N GLY A 161 -8.61 -6.51 -4.47
CA GLY A 161 -8.22 -6.14 -5.84
C GLY A 161 -6.90 -6.82 -6.21
N GLY A 162 -6.67 -7.12 -7.48
CA GLY A 162 -5.40 -7.67 -7.93
C GLY A 162 -5.48 -8.42 -9.25
N TYR A 163 -4.73 -9.52 -9.37
CA TYR A 163 -4.68 -10.35 -10.57
C TYR A 163 -5.18 -11.76 -10.26
N PHE A 164 -6.45 -11.99 -10.58
CA PHE A 164 -7.17 -13.25 -10.35
C PHE A 164 -8.44 -13.30 -11.19
N HIS A 165 -8.93 -14.50 -11.45
CA HIS A 165 -10.04 -14.80 -12.37
C HIS A 165 -11.15 -15.66 -11.73
N LEU A 166 -10.93 -16.11 -10.49
CA LEU A 166 -11.79 -17.04 -9.77
C LEU A 166 -11.76 -16.72 -8.26
N VAL A 167 -12.92 -16.76 -7.62
CA VAL A 167 -13.08 -16.73 -6.16
C VAL A 167 -14.14 -17.76 -5.76
N GLY A 168 -13.84 -18.61 -4.78
CA GLY A 168 -14.68 -19.79 -4.52
C GLY A 168 -14.78 -20.65 -5.78
N LYS A 169 -16.01 -21.03 -6.14
CA LYS A 169 -16.37 -21.65 -7.44
C LYS A 169 -16.77 -20.62 -8.52
N GLN A 170 -16.78 -19.33 -8.21
CA GLN A 170 -17.36 -18.28 -9.05
C GLN A 170 -16.29 -17.65 -9.97
N LYS A 171 -16.70 -17.27 -11.19
CA LYS A 171 -15.88 -16.44 -12.09
C LYS A 171 -16.00 -14.97 -11.71
N THR A 172 -14.87 -14.29 -11.73
CA THR A 172 -14.73 -12.83 -11.63
C THR A 172 -13.47 -12.43 -12.39
N ASN A 173 -13.07 -11.17 -12.36
CA ASN A 173 -11.71 -10.79 -12.75
C ASN A 173 -11.25 -9.52 -12.03
N GLY A 174 -10.04 -9.57 -11.47
CA GLY A 174 -9.32 -8.45 -10.85
C GLY A 174 -9.91 -7.83 -9.57
N ILE A 175 -11.18 -8.10 -9.25
CA ILE A 175 -11.89 -7.62 -8.05
C ILE A 175 -12.87 -8.68 -7.53
N ALA A 176 -13.03 -8.74 -6.20
CA ALA A 176 -14.10 -9.48 -5.52
C ALA A 176 -14.28 -8.94 -4.10
N ALA A 177 -15.36 -9.30 -3.42
CA ALA A 177 -15.58 -9.01 -2.02
C ALA A 177 -16.02 -10.25 -1.25
N TRP A 178 -15.47 -10.43 -0.05
CA TRP A 178 -15.89 -11.47 0.89
C TRP A 178 -16.81 -10.85 1.95
N ASN A 179 -18.08 -11.22 1.95
CA ASN A 179 -19.06 -10.74 2.92
C ASN A 179 -18.85 -11.44 4.27
N LEU A 180 -18.71 -10.67 5.35
CA LEU A 180 -18.38 -11.16 6.69
C LEU A 180 -19.56 -11.84 7.41
N ASP A 181 -20.80 -11.47 7.05
CA ASP A 181 -22.03 -11.96 7.68
C ASP A 181 -22.53 -13.23 7.00
N THR A 182 -22.63 -13.23 5.67
CA THR A 182 -23.12 -14.37 4.89
C THR A 182 -22.04 -15.41 4.62
N GLN A 183 -20.75 -15.04 4.75
CA GLN A 183 -19.60 -15.87 4.37
C GLN A 183 -19.71 -16.36 2.92
N GLN A 184 -19.99 -15.42 2.01
CA GLN A 184 -20.11 -15.65 0.57
C GLN A 184 -19.30 -14.62 -0.23
N TRP A 185 -18.98 -14.98 -1.46
CA TRP A 185 -18.31 -14.11 -2.43
C TRP A 185 -19.31 -13.23 -3.20
N GLU A 186 -18.99 -11.95 -3.31
CA GLU A 186 -19.55 -10.99 -4.25
C GLU A 186 -18.52 -10.78 -5.39
N THR A 187 -18.92 -11.07 -6.63
CA THR A 187 -18.06 -10.95 -7.83
C THR A 187 -18.27 -9.66 -8.60
N PHE A 188 -19.04 -8.71 -8.06
CA PHE A 188 -19.33 -7.41 -8.69
C PHE A 188 -19.74 -7.56 -10.17
N ASN A 189 -20.77 -8.38 -10.44
CA ASN A 189 -21.27 -8.73 -11.77
C ASN A 189 -20.19 -9.22 -12.76
N GLY A 190 -19.23 -10.03 -12.26
CA GLY A 190 -18.14 -10.61 -13.05
C GLY A 190 -16.83 -9.81 -13.03
N GLY A 191 -16.78 -8.68 -12.32
CA GLY A 191 -15.56 -7.91 -12.06
C GLY A 191 -15.12 -7.03 -13.22
N LEU A 192 -13.81 -6.93 -13.43
CA LEU A 192 -13.15 -6.01 -14.37
C LEU A 192 -12.71 -6.72 -15.65
N ALA A 193 -12.47 -6.01 -16.75
CA ALA A 193 -11.90 -6.61 -17.96
C ALA A 193 -11.01 -5.62 -18.72
N SER A 194 -10.00 -6.14 -19.44
CA SER A 194 -9.27 -5.39 -20.47
C SER A 194 -9.97 -5.52 -21.81
N ALA A 195 -9.75 -4.55 -22.72
CA ALA A 195 -10.18 -4.65 -24.11
C ALA A 195 -9.25 -5.55 -24.96
N ILE A 196 -8.07 -5.87 -24.44
CA ILE A 196 -7.07 -6.72 -25.09
C ILE A 196 -7.20 -8.14 -24.50
N PRO A 197 -7.38 -9.20 -25.32
CA PRO A 197 -7.40 -10.58 -24.83
C PRO A 197 -6.12 -10.95 -24.07
N ASN A 198 -6.27 -11.68 -22.96
CA ASN A 198 -5.20 -12.12 -22.06
C ASN A 198 -4.34 -11.00 -21.42
N ASP A 199 -4.73 -9.72 -21.58
CA ASP A 199 -4.03 -8.61 -20.95
C ASP A 199 -4.27 -8.55 -19.43
N LEU A 200 -3.24 -8.14 -18.70
CA LEU A 200 -3.20 -8.15 -17.24
C LEU A 200 -4.14 -7.09 -16.67
N VAL A 201 -5.20 -7.52 -15.97
CA VAL A 201 -6.18 -6.67 -15.28
C VAL A 201 -5.78 -6.54 -13.81
N TYR A 202 -5.88 -5.32 -13.26
CA TYR A 202 -5.57 -5.03 -11.87
C TYR A 202 -6.54 -4.01 -11.27
N ALA A 203 -7.02 -4.25 -10.06
CA ALA A 203 -7.44 -3.19 -9.14
C ALA A 203 -6.32 -2.93 -8.13
N TYR A 204 -5.91 -1.67 -8.00
CA TYR A 204 -4.82 -1.22 -7.12
C TYR A 204 -5.29 -0.27 -6.01
N ALA A 205 -6.31 0.54 -6.27
CA ALA A 205 -6.84 1.51 -5.34
C ALA A 205 -8.34 1.29 -5.11
N PHE A 206 -8.77 1.52 -3.88
CA PHE A 206 -10.19 1.55 -3.49
C PHE A 206 -10.48 2.80 -2.68
N ALA A 207 -11.68 3.35 -2.85
CA ALA A 207 -12.20 4.40 -1.99
C ALA A 207 -13.71 4.23 -1.79
N ALA A 208 -14.20 4.46 -0.58
CA ALA A 208 -15.62 4.39 -0.25
C ALA A 208 -16.23 5.80 -0.16
N ASN A 209 -17.48 5.96 -0.57
CA ASN A 209 -18.25 7.19 -0.41
C ASN A 209 -19.68 6.83 0.05
N GLY A 210 -19.86 6.68 1.36
CA GLY A 210 -21.06 6.08 1.95
C GLY A 210 -21.26 4.64 1.46
N ASP A 211 -22.31 4.43 0.66
CA ASP A 211 -22.64 3.14 0.05
C ASP A 211 -21.81 2.82 -1.22
N ASP A 212 -21.26 3.82 -1.89
CA ASP A 212 -20.53 3.63 -3.14
C ASP A 212 -19.10 3.12 -2.90
N LEU A 213 -18.67 2.17 -3.74
CA LEU A 213 -17.27 1.73 -3.84
C LEU A 213 -16.69 2.19 -5.18
N TYR A 214 -15.61 2.95 -5.14
CA TYR A 214 -14.78 3.25 -6.30
C TYR A 214 -13.63 2.25 -6.41
N ALA A 215 -13.40 1.73 -7.61
CA ALA A 215 -12.28 0.83 -7.93
C ALA A 215 -11.40 1.47 -9.01
N GLY A 216 -10.13 1.69 -8.68
CA GLY A 216 -9.10 2.26 -9.55
C GLY A 216 -7.98 1.25 -9.84
N GLY A 217 -7.45 1.25 -11.05
CA GLY A 217 -6.36 0.35 -11.43
C GLY A 217 -6.05 0.36 -12.92
N LYS A 218 -5.83 -0.82 -13.49
CA LYS A 218 -5.66 -1.04 -14.94
C LYS A 218 -6.77 -1.96 -15.45
N PHE A 219 -7.73 -1.39 -16.17
CA PHE A 219 -8.83 -2.12 -16.83
C PHE A 219 -9.57 -1.22 -17.84
N HIS A 220 -10.30 -1.82 -18.77
CA HIS A 220 -11.14 -1.11 -19.74
C HIS A 220 -12.61 -1.03 -19.31
N SER A 221 -13.16 -2.09 -18.74
CA SER A 221 -14.57 -2.17 -18.35
C SER A 221 -14.77 -2.87 -17.00
N ALA A 222 -15.96 -2.69 -16.42
CA ALA A 222 -16.40 -3.29 -15.16
C ALA A 222 -17.86 -3.78 -15.30
N GLY A 223 -18.13 -5.06 -15.08
CA GLY A 223 -19.44 -5.69 -15.30
C GLY A 223 -19.99 -5.48 -16.72
N GLY A 224 -19.12 -5.41 -17.73
CA GLY A 224 -19.46 -5.08 -19.12
C GLY A 224 -19.57 -3.58 -19.44
N VAL A 225 -19.66 -2.70 -18.43
CA VAL A 225 -19.72 -1.24 -18.63
C VAL A 225 -18.32 -0.70 -18.95
N ALA A 226 -18.16 -0.02 -20.09
CA ALA A 226 -16.91 0.64 -20.46
C ALA A 226 -16.61 1.80 -19.49
N ALA A 227 -15.56 1.65 -18.67
CA ALA A 227 -15.32 2.51 -17.51
C ALA A 227 -13.90 3.10 -17.44
N ARG A 228 -12.93 2.54 -18.18
CA ARG A 228 -11.55 3.05 -18.36
C ARG A 228 -10.84 3.37 -17.04
N ASN A 229 -10.22 2.35 -16.44
CA ASN A 229 -9.35 2.43 -15.26
C ASN A 229 -9.98 2.96 -13.95
N LEU A 230 -11.22 3.46 -13.99
CA LEU A 230 -11.99 3.89 -12.81
C LEU A 230 -13.49 3.58 -12.97
N ALA A 231 -14.03 2.79 -12.04
CA ALA A 231 -15.45 2.43 -12.01
C ALA A 231 -16.05 2.63 -10.61
N LYS A 232 -17.36 2.88 -10.55
CA LYS A 232 -18.16 2.99 -9.32
C LYS A 232 -19.17 1.85 -9.22
N TRP A 233 -19.18 1.14 -8.10
CA TRP A 233 -20.19 0.14 -7.72
C TRP A 233 -21.12 0.73 -6.65
N ASN A 234 -22.42 0.74 -6.91
CA ASN A 234 -23.44 1.26 -5.97
C ASN A 234 -23.95 0.20 -4.97
N GLY A 235 -23.57 -1.08 -5.12
CA GLY A 235 -24.15 -2.22 -4.41
C GLY A 235 -24.97 -3.19 -5.30
N THR A 236 -25.24 -2.83 -6.55
CA THR A 236 -26.02 -3.64 -7.51
C THR A 236 -25.48 -3.60 -8.95
N SER A 237 -24.89 -2.47 -9.36
CA SER A 237 -24.38 -2.26 -10.71
C SER A 237 -23.14 -1.38 -10.73
N TRP A 238 -22.30 -1.60 -11.76
CA TRP A 238 -21.18 -0.73 -12.11
C TRP A 238 -21.66 0.45 -12.95
N SER A 239 -20.99 1.59 -12.78
CA SER A 239 -21.09 2.75 -13.65
C SER A 239 -19.70 3.35 -13.91
N ALA A 240 -19.55 4.00 -15.07
CA ALA A 240 -18.34 4.73 -15.42
C ALA A 240 -18.29 6.09 -14.69
N VAL A 241 -17.10 6.49 -14.24
CA VAL A 241 -16.91 7.76 -13.50
C VAL A 241 -16.41 8.84 -14.46
N GLY A 242 -17.31 9.65 -15.00
CA GLY A 242 -16.96 10.76 -15.89
C GLY A 242 -16.19 10.37 -17.16
N GLY A 243 -16.37 9.15 -17.66
CA GLY A 243 -15.59 8.60 -18.78
C GLY A 243 -14.26 7.93 -18.40
N GLY A 244 -13.90 7.90 -17.12
CA GLY A 244 -12.71 7.23 -16.60
C GLY A 244 -11.39 7.96 -16.88
N ALA A 245 -10.26 7.28 -16.63
CA ALA A 245 -8.91 7.77 -16.85
C ALA A 245 -8.22 7.05 -18.03
N ASN A 246 -7.39 7.76 -18.80
CA ASN A 246 -6.75 7.17 -20.00
C ASN A 246 -5.67 6.11 -19.69
N ASN A 247 -5.14 6.09 -18.46
CA ASN A 247 -4.11 5.15 -17.99
C ASN A 247 -4.36 4.76 -16.52
N TRP A 248 -3.41 4.05 -15.89
CA TRP A 248 -3.64 3.41 -14.59
C TRP A 248 -3.90 4.43 -13.46
N VAL A 249 -4.91 4.15 -12.64
CA VAL A 249 -5.11 4.81 -11.34
C VAL A 249 -4.32 4.04 -10.27
N ARG A 250 -3.58 4.75 -9.41
CA ARG A 250 -2.67 4.17 -8.39
C ARG A 250 -3.07 4.48 -6.96
N GLY A 251 -3.63 5.65 -6.69
CA GLY A 251 -4.15 6.05 -5.39
C GLY A 251 -5.47 6.79 -5.53
N MET A 252 -6.33 6.70 -4.52
CA MET A 252 -7.61 7.41 -4.46
C MET A 252 -7.95 7.81 -3.03
N GLU A 253 -8.61 8.94 -2.86
CA GLU A 253 -9.09 9.46 -1.57
C GLU A 253 -10.45 10.15 -1.78
N VAL A 254 -11.30 10.22 -0.75
CA VAL A 254 -12.60 10.90 -0.82
C VAL A 254 -12.68 11.97 0.27
N ASP A 255 -12.99 13.21 -0.10
CA ASP A 255 -13.12 14.29 0.88
C ASP A 255 -14.42 14.21 1.70
N ALA A 256 -14.51 15.00 2.76
CA ALA A 256 -15.68 15.05 3.65
C ALA A 256 -16.99 15.53 2.97
N THR A 257 -16.93 16.01 1.73
CA THR A 257 -18.11 16.36 0.90
C THR A 257 -18.45 15.28 -0.13
N GLY A 258 -17.67 14.19 -0.20
CA GLY A 258 -17.85 13.09 -1.14
C GLY A 258 -17.29 13.37 -2.54
N ASN A 259 -16.31 14.26 -2.70
CA ASN A 259 -15.56 14.37 -3.97
C ASN A 259 -14.44 13.33 -3.98
N LEU A 260 -14.26 12.64 -5.12
CA LEU A 260 -13.21 11.63 -5.28
C LEU A 260 -11.96 12.29 -5.88
N TYR A 261 -10.83 12.13 -5.21
CA TYR A 261 -9.50 12.49 -5.68
C TYR A 261 -8.83 11.22 -6.21
N ILE A 262 -8.22 11.29 -7.40
CA ILE A 262 -7.47 10.18 -7.98
C ILE A 262 -6.05 10.62 -8.36
N VAL A 263 -5.08 9.73 -8.19
CA VAL A 263 -3.71 9.88 -8.71
C VAL A 263 -3.24 8.65 -9.47
N GLY A 264 -2.32 8.83 -10.42
CA GLY A 264 -1.80 7.72 -11.20
C GLY A 264 -0.83 8.09 -12.31
N MET A 265 -0.93 7.33 -13.40
CA MET A 265 -0.07 7.39 -14.59
C MET A 265 -0.83 7.99 -15.80
N PHE A 266 -1.98 8.63 -15.57
CA PHE A 266 -2.92 9.10 -16.60
C PHE A 266 -2.68 10.55 -17.01
N ASP A 267 -2.72 10.85 -18.30
CA ASP A 267 -2.66 12.22 -18.82
C ASP A 267 -4.03 12.91 -18.81
N SER A 268 -5.13 12.13 -18.86
CA SER A 268 -6.49 12.66 -18.98
C SER A 268 -7.57 11.83 -18.31
N THR A 269 -8.65 12.51 -17.94
CA THR A 269 -9.88 11.95 -17.36
C THR A 269 -11.10 12.42 -18.14
N GLY A 270 -11.82 11.49 -18.79
CA GLY A 270 -12.86 11.83 -19.76
C GLY A 270 -12.32 12.71 -20.90
N THR A 271 -12.79 13.97 -20.96
CA THR A 271 -12.33 15.01 -21.89
C THR A 271 -11.28 15.96 -21.30
N VAL A 272 -10.96 15.83 -20.00
CA VAL A 272 -10.14 16.77 -19.24
C VAL A 272 -8.68 16.29 -19.20
N ARG A 273 -7.73 17.20 -19.45
CA ARG A 273 -6.29 16.92 -19.29
C ARG A 273 -5.91 17.11 -17.82
N ALA A 274 -5.29 16.09 -17.21
CA ALA A 274 -5.21 15.95 -15.75
C ALA A 274 -3.83 15.58 -15.20
N HIS A 275 -2.85 15.22 -16.04
CA HIS A 275 -1.43 15.10 -15.62
C HIS A 275 -1.18 14.28 -14.34
N GLY A 276 -1.90 13.18 -14.17
CA GLY A 276 -1.74 12.26 -13.03
C GLY A 276 -2.49 12.65 -11.76
N VAL A 277 -3.24 13.76 -11.72
CA VAL A 277 -4.06 14.18 -10.57
C VAL A 277 -5.42 14.73 -11.04
N ALA A 278 -6.55 14.16 -10.57
CA ALA A 278 -7.88 14.66 -10.93
C ALA A 278 -8.87 14.60 -9.76
N LYS A 279 -9.85 15.51 -9.75
CA LYS A 279 -10.96 15.51 -8.79
C LYS A 279 -12.29 15.31 -9.51
N TRP A 280 -13.08 14.36 -9.06
CA TRP A 280 -14.45 14.12 -9.52
C TRP A 280 -15.43 14.66 -8.47
N ASN A 281 -16.13 15.75 -8.80
CA ASN A 281 -17.04 16.45 -7.90
C ASN A 281 -18.47 15.84 -7.85
N LYS A 282 -18.60 14.55 -8.22
CA LYS A 282 -19.84 13.80 -8.50
C LYS A 282 -20.54 14.10 -9.84
N THR A 283 -20.26 15.19 -10.54
CA THR A 283 -20.88 15.52 -11.86
C THR A 283 -19.90 15.79 -12.99
N ALA A 284 -18.70 16.30 -12.70
CA ALA A 284 -17.66 16.66 -13.65
C ALA A 284 -16.25 16.37 -13.09
N TRP A 285 -15.28 16.31 -14.00
CA TRP A 285 -13.85 16.32 -13.67
C TRP A 285 -13.38 17.78 -13.52
N GLU A 286 -12.78 18.08 -12.38
CA GLU A 286 -12.10 19.34 -12.09
C GLU A 286 -10.58 19.12 -12.21
N THR A 287 -9.89 20.04 -12.89
CA THR A 287 -8.42 20.11 -12.87
C THR A 287 -7.93 20.88 -11.65
N PHE A 288 -6.66 20.66 -11.31
CA PHE A 288 -5.91 21.48 -10.37
C PHE A 288 -5.14 22.57 -11.14
N GLY A 289 -5.86 23.37 -11.92
CA GLY A 289 -5.29 24.35 -12.84
C GLY A 289 -4.40 23.74 -13.92
N ASP A 290 -3.53 24.55 -14.53
CA ASP A 290 -2.46 24.06 -15.39
C ASP A 290 -1.30 23.53 -14.53
N VAL A 291 -1.03 22.24 -14.68
CA VAL A 291 0.05 21.56 -13.97
C VAL A 291 0.83 20.65 -14.90
N TYR A 292 2.16 20.78 -14.89
CA TYR A 292 3.06 19.90 -15.60
C TYR A 292 4.05 19.27 -14.62
N PHE A 293 3.84 17.98 -14.35
CA PHE A 293 4.81 17.11 -13.70
C PHE A 293 5.79 16.58 -14.75
N THR A 294 7.09 16.78 -14.56
CA THR A 294 8.11 16.24 -15.47
C THR A 294 8.53 14.82 -15.08
N PRO A 295 8.79 13.93 -16.07
CA PRO A 295 9.54 12.69 -15.89
C PRO A 295 10.81 12.83 -15.05
N ASP A 296 11.21 11.75 -14.37
CA ASP A 296 12.55 11.56 -13.78
C ASP A 296 13.54 10.89 -14.76
N GLY A 297 13.18 10.86 -16.05
CA GLY A 297 13.90 10.14 -17.10
C GLY A 297 13.55 8.65 -17.27
N THR A 298 12.76 8.05 -16.36
CA THR A 298 12.41 6.60 -16.42
C THR A 298 11.09 6.30 -17.15
N GLY A 299 10.23 7.30 -17.34
CA GLY A 299 8.92 7.17 -17.99
C GLY A 299 8.04 8.41 -17.81
N PRO A 300 6.74 8.37 -18.13
CA PRO A 300 5.81 9.42 -17.74
C PRO A 300 5.77 9.57 -16.21
N PRO A 301 5.44 10.76 -15.66
CA PRO A 301 5.38 11.00 -14.22
C PRO A 301 4.41 10.01 -13.56
N GLN A 302 4.83 9.42 -12.43
CA GLN A 302 4.10 8.36 -11.77
C GLN A 302 3.63 8.83 -10.39
N ILE A 303 2.43 9.40 -10.30
CA ILE A 303 1.90 9.86 -9.02
C ILE A 303 1.26 8.65 -8.32
N LYS A 304 1.83 8.27 -7.18
CA LYS A 304 1.59 6.98 -6.51
C LYS A 304 0.68 7.10 -5.29
N THR A 305 0.77 8.20 -4.57
CA THR A 305 0.14 8.40 -3.27
C THR A 305 -0.36 9.84 -3.15
N LEU A 306 -1.42 10.03 -2.36
CA LEU A 306 -2.01 11.32 -2.04
C LEU A 306 -2.44 11.37 -0.58
N CYS A 307 -2.59 12.58 -0.04
CA CYS A 307 -3.23 12.81 1.25
C CYS A 307 -3.84 14.21 1.31
N LEU A 308 -5.08 14.31 1.80
CA LEU A 308 -5.72 15.58 2.13
C LEU A 308 -5.33 16.03 3.55
N MET A 309 -4.78 17.24 3.70
CA MET A 309 -4.42 17.83 4.99
C MET A 309 -4.60 19.35 5.00
N ASN A 310 -5.32 19.87 6.01
CA ASN A 310 -5.57 21.31 6.20
C ASN A 310 -6.18 22.00 4.94
N ASN A 311 -7.12 21.33 4.27
CA ASN A 311 -7.72 21.69 2.96
C ASN A 311 -6.75 21.67 1.76
N ASN A 312 -5.47 21.37 1.96
CA ASN A 312 -4.51 21.18 0.88
C ASN A 312 -4.52 19.73 0.40
N LEU A 313 -4.23 19.52 -0.88
CA LEU A 313 -3.95 18.19 -1.45
C LEU A 313 -2.43 18.03 -1.58
N TYR A 314 -1.89 16.98 -0.99
CA TYR A 314 -0.52 16.54 -1.18
C TYR A 314 -0.48 15.34 -2.12
N VAL A 315 0.50 15.31 -3.02
CA VAL A 315 0.75 14.19 -3.92
C VAL A 315 2.22 13.77 -3.89
N GLY A 316 2.46 12.47 -3.89
CA GLY A 316 3.79 11.86 -3.90
C GLY A 316 3.93 10.81 -4.99
N GLY A 317 5.13 10.66 -5.56
CA GLY A 317 5.34 9.75 -6.69
C GLY A 317 6.78 9.66 -7.18
N TYR A 318 6.95 9.51 -8.51
CA TYR A 318 8.19 9.74 -9.23
C TYR A 318 7.95 10.87 -10.25
N PHE A 319 8.52 12.04 -10.00
CA PHE A 319 8.53 13.21 -10.89
C PHE A 319 9.61 14.21 -10.47
N GLU A 320 10.18 14.96 -11.40
CA GLU A 320 11.29 15.88 -11.11
C GLU A 320 10.81 17.29 -10.71
N ASN A 321 10.09 17.96 -11.60
CA ASN A 321 9.63 19.35 -11.44
C ASN A 321 8.11 19.44 -11.50
N ILE A 322 7.56 20.49 -10.87
CA ILE A 322 6.19 20.94 -11.04
C ILE A 322 6.18 22.38 -11.57
N ASN A 323 5.61 22.60 -12.75
CA ASN A 323 5.60 23.91 -13.42
C ASN A 323 7.01 24.55 -13.43
N ASP A 324 7.99 23.78 -13.91
CA ASP A 324 9.42 24.10 -14.02
C ASP A 324 10.17 24.37 -12.70
N ALA A 325 9.52 24.25 -11.54
CA ALA A 325 10.16 24.30 -10.22
C ALA A 325 10.53 22.89 -9.71
N PRO A 326 11.78 22.63 -9.27
CA PRO A 326 12.18 21.35 -8.70
C PRO A 326 11.33 20.96 -7.48
N ALA A 327 10.51 19.94 -7.65
CA ALA A 327 9.59 19.43 -6.64
C ALA A 327 10.09 18.11 -6.02
N TRP A 328 10.85 17.36 -6.82
CA TRP A 328 11.44 16.06 -6.52
C TRP A 328 10.49 15.15 -5.75
N SER A 329 9.55 14.57 -6.49
CA SER A 329 8.61 13.54 -6.04
C SER A 329 7.57 13.94 -5.01
N ILE A 330 7.48 15.20 -4.56
CA ILE A 330 6.37 15.69 -3.73
C ILE A 330 5.88 17.10 -4.14
N ALA A 331 4.55 17.28 -4.19
CA ALA A 331 3.93 18.56 -4.50
C ALA A 331 2.65 18.82 -3.68
N LYS A 332 2.28 20.10 -3.58
CA LYS A 332 1.12 20.59 -2.84
C LYS A 332 0.23 21.47 -3.72
N TRP A 333 -1.08 21.21 -3.69
CA TRP A 333 -2.12 22.12 -4.15
C TRP A 333 -2.80 22.80 -2.96
N ASP A 334 -2.87 24.13 -2.96
CA ASP A 334 -3.36 24.95 -1.83
C ASP A 334 -4.84 25.40 -1.96
N GLY A 335 -5.53 24.96 -3.01
CA GLY A 335 -6.87 25.43 -3.37
C GLY A 335 -6.89 26.34 -4.60
N ALA A 336 -5.77 26.99 -4.94
CA ALA A 336 -5.65 27.93 -6.06
C ALA A 336 -4.45 27.68 -6.98
N LYS A 337 -3.35 27.10 -6.48
CA LYS A 337 -2.14 26.83 -7.25
C LYS A 337 -1.39 25.58 -6.75
N TRP A 338 -0.52 25.07 -7.62
CA TRP A 338 0.51 24.11 -7.25
C TRP A 338 1.75 24.80 -6.70
N SER A 339 2.48 24.08 -5.85
CA SER A 339 3.72 24.51 -5.21
C SER A 339 4.59 23.30 -4.83
N THR A 340 5.90 23.54 -4.69
CA THR A 340 6.84 22.59 -4.07
C THR A 340 6.55 22.50 -2.57
N VAL A 341 6.86 21.36 -1.95
CA VAL A 341 6.75 21.21 -0.49
C VAL A 341 8.08 21.60 0.14
N GLY A 342 8.31 22.91 0.23
CA GLY A 342 9.57 23.49 0.71
C GLY A 342 10.76 23.13 -0.18
N GLU A 343 11.87 22.82 0.47
CA GLU A 343 13.08 22.31 -0.19
C GLU A 343 12.86 20.90 -0.79
N ALA A 344 13.38 20.67 -1.98
CA ALA A 344 13.14 19.45 -2.75
C ALA A 344 13.84 18.20 -2.16
N LEU A 345 13.19 17.03 -2.25
CA LEU A 345 13.62 15.75 -1.66
C LEU A 345 14.59 14.98 -2.58
N GLY A 346 15.79 14.60 -2.13
CA GLY A 346 16.73 13.92 -3.02
C GLY A 346 17.94 13.29 -2.33
N PHE A 347 19.07 13.27 -3.05
CA PHE A 347 20.33 12.67 -2.59
C PHE A 347 21.51 13.65 -2.70
N PRO A 348 22.56 13.51 -1.86
CA PRO A 348 23.84 14.15 -2.08
C PRO A 348 24.42 13.76 -3.46
N GLY A 349 24.82 14.75 -4.25
CA GLY A 349 25.57 14.54 -5.50
C GLY A 349 24.80 13.86 -6.65
N ARG A 350 23.47 13.74 -6.59
CA ARG A 350 22.65 13.25 -7.71
C ARG A 350 21.76 14.36 -8.26
N PRO A 351 21.63 14.50 -9.60
CA PRO A 351 20.75 15.48 -10.23
C PRO A 351 19.30 14.99 -10.43
N TRP A 352 18.96 13.76 -10.03
CA TRP A 352 17.61 13.18 -10.16
C TRP A 352 16.98 12.84 -8.79
N PRO A 353 15.65 12.90 -8.66
CA PRO A 353 14.93 12.53 -7.45
C PRO A 353 14.94 11.02 -7.21
N GLY A 354 14.53 10.59 -6.02
CA GLY A 354 13.99 9.25 -5.80
C GLY A 354 12.50 9.32 -5.42
N GLY A 355 11.83 8.18 -5.32
CA GLY A 355 10.37 8.13 -5.26
C GLY A 355 9.78 8.34 -3.88
N VAL A 356 8.75 9.20 -3.75
CA VAL A 356 7.88 9.21 -2.57
C VAL A 356 6.87 8.08 -2.70
N ASN A 357 6.93 7.15 -1.75
CA ASN A 357 6.15 5.91 -1.77
C ASN A 357 4.89 6.00 -0.90
N ALA A 358 4.96 6.73 0.21
CA ALA A 358 3.85 6.90 1.14
C ALA A 358 3.82 8.34 1.69
N VAL A 359 2.62 8.92 1.74
CA VAL A 359 2.32 10.12 2.54
C VAL A 359 1.20 9.81 3.53
N GLN A 360 1.25 10.40 4.73
CA GLN A 360 0.26 10.18 5.78
C GLN A 360 0.15 11.43 6.66
N ALA A 361 -1.03 12.05 6.71
CA ALA A 361 -1.31 13.09 7.70
C ALA A 361 -1.61 12.49 9.08
N ILE A 362 -1.08 13.10 10.15
CA ILE A 362 -1.57 12.94 11.53
C ILE A 362 -1.64 14.32 12.17
N GLY A 363 -2.85 14.74 12.55
CA GLY A 363 -3.10 16.13 12.93
C GLY A 363 -2.67 17.08 11.80
N ASN A 364 -1.85 18.08 12.14
CA ASN A 364 -1.38 19.09 11.20
C ASN A 364 -0.01 18.75 10.56
N ARG A 365 0.46 17.49 10.69
CA ARG A 365 1.75 17.02 10.16
C ARG A 365 1.56 16.02 9.04
N LEU A 366 2.16 16.31 7.88
CA LEU A 366 2.26 15.36 6.78
C LEU A 366 3.58 14.59 6.92
N TYR A 367 3.50 13.31 7.29
CA TYR A 367 4.65 12.41 7.27
C TYR A 367 4.84 11.86 5.86
N VAL A 368 6.08 11.80 5.42
CA VAL A 368 6.46 11.47 4.03
C VAL A 368 7.58 10.45 4.07
N GLY A 369 7.43 9.34 3.35
CA GLY A 369 8.38 8.24 3.30
C GLY A 369 8.63 7.76 1.87
N GLY A 370 9.87 7.46 1.54
CA GLY A 370 10.24 7.06 0.19
C GLY A 370 11.69 6.60 0.03
N ASP A 371 12.20 6.76 -1.18
CA ASP A 371 13.59 6.60 -1.57
C ASP A 371 14.21 8.00 -1.71
N PHE A 372 14.66 8.58 -0.60
CA PHE A 372 15.36 9.87 -0.55
C PHE A 372 16.25 9.94 0.70
N SER A 373 17.16 10.91 0.78
CA SER A 373 18.08 11.05 1.93
C SER A 373 18.24 12.48 2.46
N LYS A 374 17.87 13.51 1.69
CA LYS A 374 17.90 14.93 2.11
C LYS A 374 16.69 15.72 1.61
N ALA A 375 16.42 16.87 2.22
CA ALA A 375 15.61 17.97 1.68
C ALA A 375 16.48 19.24 1.68
N GLY A 376 16.76 19.82 0.50
CA GLY A 376 17.75 20.89 0.42
C GLY A 376 19.09 20.38 0.95
N ASP A 377 19.66 21.02 1.98
CA ASP A 377 20.87 20.54 2.67
C ASP A 377 20.58 19.77 3.99
N MET A 378 19.32 19.65 4.40
CA MET A 378 18.93 18.89 5.59
C MET A 378 18.93 17.39 5.27
N PHE A 379 19.79 16.60 5.92
CA PHE A 379 19.72 15.14 5.88
C PHE A 379 18.49 14.64 6.66
N LEU A 380 17.73 13.73 6.03
CA LEU A 380 16.44 13.22 6.50
C LEU A 380 16.40 11.70 6.70
N GLY A 381 17.15 10.94 5.90
CA GLY A 381 17.13 9.47 5.92
C GLY A 381 15.75 8.88 5.62
N SER A 382 15.32 8.89 4.35
CA SER A 382 14.12 8.22 3.82
C SER A 382 12.75 8.60 4.41
N VAL A 383 12.70 9.44 5.46
CA VAL A 383 11.46 9.87 6.12
C VAL A 383 11.58 11.29 6.71
N ALA A 384 10.52 12.07 6.59
CA ALA A 384 10.42 13.41 7.18
C ALA A 384 8.97 13.74 7.55
N TYR A 385 8.75 14.87 8.23
CA TYR A 385 7.43 15.49 8.30
C TYR A 385 7.45 16.96 7.91
N TRP A 386 6.38 17.40 7.25
CA TRP A 386 6.10 18.77 6.85
C TRP A 386 5.07 19.42 7.79
N GLU A 387 5.28 20.69 8.13
CA GLU A 387 4.35 21.51 8.91
C GLU A 387 4.01 22.80 8.15
N ASP A 388 2.76 22.92 7.68
CA ASP A 388 2.28 24.07 6.90
C ASP A 388 2.44 25.41 7.62
N ALA A 389 2.15 25.46 8.92
CA ALA A 389 2.18 26.69 9.71
C ALA A 389 3.58 27.31 9.84
N SER A 390 4.63 26.54 9.53
CA SER A 390 6.03 26.94 9.64
C SER A 390 6.82 26.74 8.33
N SER A 391 6.15 26.32 7.24
CA SER A 391 6.69 26.09 5.90
C SER A 391 8.05 25.38 5.87
N ARG A 392 8.21 24.33 6.69
CA ARG A 392 9.49 23.64 6.90
C ARG A 392 9.36 22.13 6.90
N TRP A 393 10.43 21.50 6.42
CA TRP A 393 10.75 20.11 6.75
C TRP A 393 11.26 19.99 8.17
N ASN A 394 10.95 18.86 8.79
CA ASN A 394 11.51 18.43 10.05
C ASN A 394 12.03 16.99 9.90
N LYS A 395 13.30 16.77 10.25
CA LYS A 395 13.88 15.42 10.32
C LYS A 395 13.36 14.65 11.55
N LEU A 396 13.17 13.35 11.40
CA LEU A 396 12.84 12.45 12.51
C LEU A 396 14.14 11.88 13.07
N SER A 397 14.79 12.60 13.99
CA SER A 397 16.15 12.26 14.49
C SER A 397 17.13 12.10 13.30
N GLU A 398 17.99 11.09 13.28
CA GLU A 398 18.86 10.77 12.11
C GLU A 398 18.16 9.94 11.00
N GLY A 399 16.83 9.81 11.05
CA GLY A 399 16.04 9.16 10.01
C GLY A 399 16.11 7.63 10.00
N LEU A 400 15.80 7.06 8.84
CA LEU A 400 15.77 5.62 8.55
C LEU A 400 16.74 5.32 7.40
N ALA A 401 17.82 4.58 7.70
CA ALA A 401 18.97 4.47 6.79
C ALA A 401 19.27 3.02 6.34
N GLU A 402 19.62 2.91 5.05
CA GLU A 402 20.12 1.70 4.39
C GLU A 402 21.62 1.87 4.09
N LYS A 403 22.46 0.93 4.55
CA LYS A 403 23.90 0.96 4.24
C LYS A 403 24.17 0.45 2.82
N GLY A 404 24.20 1.37 1.86
CA GLY A 404 24.88 1.17 0.57
C GLY A 404 24.09 0.44 -0.52
N ILE A 405 22.76 0.39 -0.42
CA ILE A 405 21.87 -0.04 -1.50
C ILE A 405 21.03 1.17 -1.96
N ILE A 406 20.57 1.13 -3.21
CA ILE A 406 19.63 2.09 -3.79
C ILE A 406 18.30 1.33 -3.87
N GLY A 407 17.48 1.45 -2.82
CA GLY A 407 16.31 0.61 -2.58
C GLY A 407 15.14 1.40 -2.02
N ASN A 408 13.94 0.80 -2.01
CA ASN A 408 12.71 1.45 -1.55
C ASN A 408 12.73 1.68 -0.02
N GLY A 409 13.44 2.71 0.42
CA GLY A 409 13.75 3.02 1.82
C GLY A 409 12.54 2.85 2.73
N ILE A 410 11.48 3.60 2.45
CA ILE A 410 10.14 3.39 3.03
C ILE A 410 9.15 2.95 1.96
N SER A 411 8.32 1.96 2.29
CA SER A 411 7.25 1.41 1.45
C SER A 411 5.85 1.63 2.03
N ALA A 412 5.72 1.82 3.34
CA ALA A 412 4.47 2.12 4.02
C ALA A 412 4.69 2.98 5.27
N LEU A 413 3.75 3.88 5.54
CA LEU A 413 3.60 4.60 6.80
C LEU A 413 2.24 4.23 7.41
N ALA A 414 2.15 4.17 8.74
CA ALA A 414 0.89 3.97 9.46
C ALA A 414 0.86 4.78 10.76
N GLY A 415 -0.26 5.44 11.05
CA GLY A 415 -0.46 6.19 12.29
C GLY A 415 -1.21 5.40 13.36
N SER A 416 -0.86 5.59 14.63
CA SER A 416 -1.73 5.24 15.76
C SER A 416 -1.52 6.21 16.92
N GLY A 417 -2.56 6.98 17.26
CA GLY A 417 -2.42 8.13 18.15
C GLY A 417 -1.38 9.11 17.62
N ASN A 418 -0.39 9.45 18.46
CA ASN A 418 0.73 10.32 18.08
C ASN A 418 1.92 9.56 17.47
N ALA A 419 1.89 8.21 17.42
CA ALA A 419 2.98 7.40 16.91
C ALA A 419 2.87 7.17 15.39
N ILE A 420 4.02 7.19 14.72
CA ILE A 420 4.19 6.76 13.32
C ILE A 420 4.95 5.45 13.30
N TYR A 421 4.43 4.46 12.59
CA TYR A 421 5.14 3.24 12.23
C TYR A 421 5.59 3.37 10.77
N ALA A 422 6.86 3.08 10.51
CA ALA A 422 7.44 3.15 9.18
C ALA A 422 7.96 1.76 8.77
N GLY A 423 7.50 1.25 7.62
CA GLY A 423 7.86 -0.06 7.08
C GLY A 423 8.52 0.04 5.71
N GLY A 424 9.59 -0.71 5.45
CA GLY A 424 10.31 -0.65 4.17
C GLY A 424 11.61 -1.46 4.11
N SER A 425 12.58 -0.96 3.34
CA SER A 425 13.95 -1.50 3.22
C SER A 425 14.93 -0.54 3.90
N PHE A 426 15.15 -0.73 5.21
CA PHE A 426 16.14 0.01 5.97
C PHE A 426 16.76 -0.88 7.05
N SER A 427 17.88 -0.43 7.62
CA SER A 427 18.73 -1.18 8.55
C SER A 427 19.05 -0.46 9.86
N ILE A 428 18.77 0.85 9.91
CA ILE A 428 19.07 1.75 11.03
C ILE A 428 17.87 2.68 11.19
N ALA A 429 17.51 3.01 12.43
CA ALA A 429 16.54 4.05 12.77
C ALA A 429 17.11 4.95 13.88
N GLY A 430 17.28 6.24 13.60
CA GLY A 430 18.08 7.13 14.42
C GLY A 430 19.52 6.62 14.53
N SER A 431 20.02 6.45 15.76
CA SER A 431 21.30 5.79 16.06
C SER A 431 21.18 4.27 16.29
N THR A 432 19.97 3.72 16.28
CA THR A 432 19.68 2.32 16.66
C THR A 432 19.64 1.40 15.45
N PHE A 433 20.13 0.16 15.58
CA PHE A 433 19.92 -0.86 14.54
C PHE A 433 18.47 -1.33 14.54
N ALA A 434 17.73 -1.04 13.47
CA ALA A 434 16.32 -1.36 13.32
C ALA A 434 16.09 -1.74 11.86
N LYS A 435 15.65 -2.97 11.59
CA LYS A 435 15.50 -3.48 10.22
C LYS A 435 14.04 -3.56 9.82
N SER A 436 13.73 -2.96 8.68
CA SER A 436 12.44 -2.97 7.98
C SER A 436 11.21 -2.45 8.73
N ILE A 437 11.25 -2.28 10.05
CA ILE A 437 10.28 -1.51 10.83
C ILE A 437 10.93 -0.72 11.98
N ALA A 438 10.39 0.46 12.25
CA ALA A 438 10.66 1.28 13.42
C ALA A 438 9.42 2.10 13.78
N LYS A 439 9.33 2.55 15.04
CA LYS A 439 8.27 3.40 15.56
C LYS A 439 8.86 4.76 15.96
N TRP A 440 8.27 5.84 15.47
CA TRP A 440 8.51 7.18 15.97
C TRP A 440 7.60 7.44 17.17
N ASN A 441 8.17 7.76 18.33
CA ASN A 441 7.41 7.99 19.56
C ASN A 441 7.00 9.46 19.78
N GLY A 442 7.61 10.40 19.02
CA GLY A 442 7.45 11.84 19.18
C GLY A 442 8.78 12.59 19.28
N SER A 443 9.81 11.98 19.87
CA SER A 443 11.19 12.51 19.95
C SER A 443 12.22 11.68 19.20
N ASP A 444 12.04 10.34 19.16
CA ASP A 444 13.06 9.39 18.72
C ASP A 444 12.46 8.16 18.02
N TRP A 445 13.35 7.41 17.36
CA TRP A 445 13.05 6.10 16.79
C TRP A 445 13.27 4.96 17.78
N GLU A 446 12.21 4.21 18.03
CA GLU A 446 12.21 2.98 18.80
C GLU A 446 12.25 1.77 17.87
N THR A 447 13.10 0.80 18.19
CA THR A 447 12.91 -0.58 17.75
C THR A 447 11.67 -1.17 18.40
N LEU A 448 11.00 -2.09 17.71
CA LEU A 448 9.89 -2.84 18.30
C LEU A 448 10.43 -3.99 19.16
N GLY A 449 10.88 -3.65 20.37
CA GLY A 449 11.20 -4.57 21.46
C GLY A 449 12.66 -5.00 21.59
N THR A 450 13.02 -5.40 22.81
CA THR A 450 14.35 -5.86 23.23
C THR A 450 14.47 -7.40 23.24
N ALA A 451 15.67 -7.92 23.51
CA ALA A 451 15.91 -9.38 23.53
C ALA A 451 15.06 -10.05 24.62
N ALA A 452 15.14 -9.52 25.84
CA ALA A 452 14.40 -10.03 27.00
C ALA A 452 12.88 -10.00 26.79
N GLU A 453 12.33 -8.95 26.19
CA GLU A 453 10.90 -8.86 25.89
C GLU A 453 10.45 -9.89 24.85
N ASN A 454 11.25 -10.11 23.81
CA ASN A 454 11.01 -11.14 22.80
C ASN A 454 11.34 -12.57 23.28
N GLY A 455 11.66 -12.76 24.57
CA GLY A 455 11.94 -14.07 25.19
C GLY A 455 13.34 -14.61 24.92
N ILE A 456 14.26 -13.77 24.45
CA ILE A 456 15.62 -14.11 24.05
C ILE A 456 16.56 -13.73 25.20
N THR A 457 16.87 -14.70 26.06
CA THR A 457 17.99 -14.64 26.99
C THR A 457 19.24 -15.22 26.32
N GLY A 458 20.34 -14.48 26.35
CA GLY A 458 21.66 -14.95 25.88
C GLY A 458 22.37 -15.86 26.89
#